data_AF-A0A971X8W1-F1
#
_entry.id   AF-A0A971X8W1-F1
#
_cell.length_a   1.000
_cell.length_b   1.000
_cell.length_c   1.000
_cell.angle_alpha   90.00
_cell.angle_beta   90.00
_cell.angle_gamma   90.00
#
_symmetry.space_group_name_H-M   'P 1'
#
loop_
_entity.id
_entity.type
_entity.pdbx_description
1 polymer ?
#
loop_
_entity_poly.entity_id
_entity_poly.type
_entity_poly.pdbx_seq_one_letter_code
_entity_poly.pdbx_strand_id
1 'polypeptide(L)'
;MTEKLRTAVVIFFRVIEILIFLRIILSWLPISKDNALFQFLYSVTEPILAPIRNLIARSSFGRNMMFDFSPVLAYLLLGFAERIIILIIARF
;
A
#
# COMPACT_ATOMS: atom_id res chain seq x y z
N MET A 1 7.70 22.26 -15.84
CA MET A 1 6.76 22.08 -14.70
C MET A 1 6.39 20.62 -14.53
N THR A 2 6.01 19.96 -15.62
CA THR A 2 5.68 18.52 -15.73
C THR A 2 6.70 17.57 -15.12
N GLU A 3 8.00 17.78 -15.34
CA GLU A 3 9.06 16.93 -14.75
C GLU A 3 9.06 16.94 -13.21
N LYS A 4 8.86 18.12 -12.60
CA LYS A 4 8.79 18.26 -11.14
C LYS A 4 7.55 17.54 -10.60
N LEU A 5 6.42 17.69 -11.28
CA LEU A 5 5.17 17.01 -10.92
C LEU A 5 5.29 15.49 -11.02
N ARG A 6 5.85 14.98 -12.13
CA ARG A 6 6.10 13.56 -12.33
C ARG A 6 6.98 13.00 -11.22
N THR A 7 8.06 13.70 -10.89
CA THR A 7 8.97 13.29 -9.81
C THR A 7 8.27 13.26 -8.45
N ALA A 8 7.45 14.27 -8.14
CA ALA A 8 6.68 14.31 -6.89
C ALA A 8 5.70 13.13 -6.78
N VAL A 9 5.00 12.79 -7.87
CA VAL A 9 4.11 11.62 -7.94
C VAL A 9 4.89 10.33 -7.70
N VAL A 10 6.01 10.13 -8.41
CA VAL A 10 6.84 8.93 -8.26
C VAL A 10 7.32 8.79 -6.81
N ILE A 11 7.82 9.87 -6.20
CA ILE A 11 8.27 9.86 -4.81
C ILE A 11 7.12 9.51 -3.86
N PHE A 12 5.94 10.10 -4.05
CA PHE A 12 4.76 9.83 -3.23
C PHE A 12 4.38 8.34 -3.24
N PHE A 13 4.24 7.75 -4.43
CA PHE A 13 3.92 6.32 -4.56
C PHE A 13 5.02 5.44 -3.95
N ARG A 14 6.30 5.78 -4.18
CA ARG A 14 7.43 5.04 -3.62
C ARG A 14 7.43 5.01 -2.10
N VAL A 15 7.12 6.14 -1.47
CA VAL A 15 7.04 6.24 -0.01
C VAL A 15 5.95 5.30 0.51
N ILE A 16 4.77 5.31 -0.09
CA ILE A 16 3.67 4.42 0.30
C ILE A 16 4.05 2.94 0.12
N GLU A 17 4.65 2.60 -1.02
CA GLU A 17 5.13 1.24 -1.30
C GLU A 17 6.15 0.76 -0.26
N ILE A 18 7.10 1.62 0.13
CA ILE A 18 8.07 1.31 1.18
C ILE A 18 7.36 1.09 2.53
N LEU A 19 6.38 1.91 2.89
CA LEU A 19 5.63 1.74 4.15
C LEU A 19 4.86 0.41 4.17
N ILE A 20 4.23 0.03 3.05
CA ILE A 20 3.56 -1.26 2.90
C ILE A 20 4.56 -2.42 2.96
N PHE A 21 5.71 -2.29 2.31
CA PHE A 21 6.77 -3.29 2.36
C PHE A 21 7.32 -3.47 3.78
N LEU A 22 7.57 -2.38 4.50
CA LEU A 22 7.94 -2.43 5.92
C LEU A 22 6.88 -3.11 6.76
N ARG A 23 5.58 -2.86 6.49
CA ARG A 23 4.49 -3.54 7.20
C ARG A 23 4.51 -5.06 6.98
N ILE A 24 4.84 -5.52 5.76
CA ILE A 24 5.01 -6.96 5.47
C ILE A 24 6.17 -7.52 6.28
N ILE A 25 7.34 -6.88 6.24
CA ILE A 25 8.52 -7.33 7.01
C ILE A 25 8.20 -7.38 8.52
N LEU A 26 7.64 -6.30 9.08
CA LEU A 26 7.33 -6.24 10.50
C LEU A 26 6.27 -7.26 10.92
N SER A 27 5.39 -7.69 10.01
CA SER A 27 4.40 -8.73 10.33
C SER A 27 5.02 -10.11 10.55
N TRP A 28 6.25 -10.34 10.06
CA TRP A 28 6.98 -11.60 10.23
C TRP A 28 7.95 -11.57 11.41
N LEU A 29 8.25 -10.38 11.92
CA LEU A 29 9.12 -10.21 13.08
C LEU A 29 8.29 -10.29 14.37
N PRO A 30 8.82 -10.88 15.45
CA PRO A 30 8.16 -10.98 16.74
C PRO A 30 8.26 -9.64 17.51
N ILE A 31 7.74 -8.55 16.93
CA ILE A 31 7.76 -7.21 17.53
C ILE A 31 6.42 -6.97 18.23
N SER A 32 6.46 -6.34 19.41
CA SER A 32 5.24 -5.98 20.14
C SER A 32 4.38 -5.01 19.30
N LYS A 33 3.07 -5.27 19.29
CA LYS A 33 2.07 -4.38 18.65
C LYS A 33 2.00 -3.00 19.32
N ASP A 34 2.50 -2.88 20.55
CA ASP A 34 2.58 -1.62 21.30
C ASP A 34 3.80 -0.78 20.92
N ASN A 35 4.68 -1.30 20.05
CA ASN A 35 5.82 -0.54 19.57
C ASN A 35 5.35 0.65 18.72
N ALA A 36 5.89 1.85 19.00
CA ALA A 36 5.50 3.08 18.32
C ALA A 36 5.68 3.00 16.79
N LEU A 37 6.75 2.33 16.30
CA LEU A 37 6.96 2.14 14.86
C LEU A 37 5.91 1.21 14.25
N PHE A 38 5.53 0.15 14.95
CA PHE A 38 4.47 -0.76 14.51
C PHE A 38 3.14 -0.01 14.40
N GLN A 39 2.75 0.74 15.44
CA GLN A 39 1.52 1.52 15.46
C GLN A 39 1.50 2.60 14.38
N PHE A 40 2.63 3.30 14.17
CA PHE A 40 2.78 4.29 13.10
C PHE A 40 2.59 3.67 11.72
N LEU A 41 3.29 2.56 11.43
CA LEU A 41 3.16 1.91 10.12
C LEU A 41 1.76 1.38 9.88
N TYR A 42 1.14 0.78 10.89
CA TYR A 42 -0.25 0.35 10.79
C TYR A 42 -1.18 1.53 10.54
N SER A 43 -1.11 2.60 11.34
CA SER A 43 -2.04 3.73 11.21
C SER A 43 -1.93 4.46 9.87
N VAL A 44 -0.72 4.61 9.33
CA VAL A 44 -0.50 5.30 8.05
C VAL A 44 -0.91 4.44 6.86
N THR A 45 -0.71 3.12 6.93
CA THR A 45 -1.04 2.21 5.81
C THR A 45 -2.47 1.68 5.86
N GLU A 46 -3.14 1.70 7.01
CA GLU A 46 -4.50 1.16 7.19
C GLU A 46 -5.56 1.80 6.30
N PRO A 47 -5.57 3.13 6.06
CA PRO A 47 -6.54 3.74 5.15
C PRO A 47 -6.49 3.17 3.72
N ILE A 48 -5.33 2.65 3.29
CA ILE A 48 -5.13 2.02 1.99
C ILE A 48 -5.46 0.52 2.06
N LEU A 49 -4.98 -0.17 3.10
CA LEU A 49 -5.10 -1.62 3.23
C LEU A 49 -6.49 -2.09 3.68
N ALA A 50 -7.16 -1.37 4.58
CA ALA A 50 -8.46 -1.77 5.11
C ALA A 50 -9.56 -1.87 4.04
N PRO A 51 -9.71 -0.92 3.10
CA PRO A 51 -10.66 -1.07 1.99
C PRO A 51 -10.39 -2.33 1.16
N ILE A 52 -9.12 -2.56 0.81
CA ILE A 52 -8.70 -3.71 0.01
C ILE A 52 -8.98 -5.01 0.75
N ARG A 53 -8.62 -5.08 2.04
CA ARG A 53 -8.89 -6.23 2.90
C ARG A 53 -10.38 -6.50 3.02
N ASN A 54 -11.19 -5.46 3.20
CA ASN A 54 -12.65 -5.59 3.30
C ASN A 54 -13.26 -6.10 1.99
N LEU A 55 -12.75 -5.69 0.83
CA LEU A 55 -13.17 -6.21 -0.46
C LEU A 55 -12.81 -7.68 -0.63
N ILE A 56 -11.58 -8.08 -0.25
CA ILE A 56 -11.14 -9.48 -0.26
C ILE A 56 -12.03 -10.33 0.65
N ALA A 57 -12.24 -9.90 1.90
CA ALA A 57 -13.02 -10.64 2.89
C ALA A 57 -14.50 -10.84 2.49
N ARG A 58 -15.06 -9.89 1.73
CA ARG A 58 -16.43 -9.99 1.18
C ARG A 58 -16.50 -10.92 -0.04
N SER A 59 -15.40 -11.15 -0.75
CA SER A 59 -15.36 -12.05 -1.89
C SER A 59 -15.50 -13.52 -1.47
N SER A 60 -16.05 -14.36 -2.36
CA SER A 60 -16.16 -15.80 -2.12
C SER A 60 -14.79 -16.47 -1.92
N PHE A 61 -13.74 -15.92 -2.55
CA PHE A 61 -12.37 -16.42 -2.46
C PHE A 61 -11.69 -16.06 -1.13
N GLY A 62 -11.93 -14.85 -0.62
CA GLY A 62 -11.23 -14.33 0.56
C GLY A 62 -11.89 -14.67 1.91
N ARG A 63 -13.13 -15.17 1.92
CA ARG A 63 -13.89 -15.44 3.17
C ARG A 63 -13.20 -16.44 4.11
N ASN A 64 -12.49 -17.43 3.56
CA ASN A 64 -11.81 -18.47 4.33
C ASN A 64 -10.29 -18.26 4.41
N MET A 65 -9.80 -17.08 4.01
CA MET A 65 -8.36 -16.81 3.96
C MET A 65 -7.85 -16.41 5.34
N MET A 66 -6.86 -17.16 5.84
CA MET A 66 -6.25 -16.90 7.16
C MET A 66 -5.17 -15.81 7.11
N PHE A 67 -4.61 -15.54 5.94
CA PHE A 67 -3.52 -14.58 5.75
C PHE A 67 -4.02 -13.30 5.08
N ASP A 68 -3.53 -12.16 5.56
CA ASP A 68 -3.83 -10.85 4.98
C ASP A 68 -2.97 -10.60 3.74
N PHE A 69 -3.52 -10.91 2.56
CA PHE A 69 -2.89 -10.60 1.27
C PHE A 69 -3.14 -9.16 0.80
N SER A 70 -3.85 -8.33 1.58
CA SER A 70 -4.10 -6.94 1.21
C SER A 70 -2.83 -6.12 0.96
N PRO A 71 -1.69 -6.31 1.67
CA PRO A 71 -0.46 -5.55 1.37
C PRO A 71 0.07 -5.83 -0.03
N VAL A 72 0.03 -7.09 -0.48
CA VAL A 72 0.49 -7.49 -1.82
C VAL A 72 -0.42 -6.90 -2.89
N LEU A 73 -1.75 -7.01 -2.69
CA LEU A 73 -2.70 -6.45 -3.64
C LEU A 73 -2.62 -4.93 -3.69
N ALA A 74 -2.41 -4.26 -2.56
CA ALA A 74 -2.20 -2.82 -2.50
C ALA A 74 -0.95 -2.38 -3.27
N TYR A 75 0.16 -3.11 -3.13
CA TYR A 75 1.38 -2.83 -3.89
C TYR A 75 1.13 -2.88 -5.40
N LEU A 76 0.41 -3.91 -5.88
CA LEU A 76 0.06 -4.04 -7.30
C LEU A 76 -0.87 -2.90 -7.78
N LEU A 77 -1.89 -2.57 -7.00
CA LEU A 77 -2.85 -1.50 -7.34
C LEU A 77 -2.19 -0.12 -7.34
N LEU A 78 -1.28 0.14 -6.40
CA LEU A 78 -0.51 1.38 -6.34
C LEU A 78 0.39 1.54 -7.56
N GLY A 79 1.13 0.50 -7.96
CA GLY A 79 1.95 0.54 -9.16
C GLY A 79 1.14 0.74 -10.44
N PHE A 80 -0.07 0.17 -10.51
CA PHE A 80 -0.99 0.43 -11.61
C PHE A 80 -1.50 1.88 -11.63
N ALA A 81 -1.90 2.40 -10.47
CA ALA A 81 -2.33 3.79 -10.32
C ALA A 81 -1.21 4.79 -10.65
N GLU A 82 0.01 4.55 -10.18
CA GLU A 82 1.20 5.37 -10.49
C GLU A 82 1.38 5.46 -12.02
N ARG A 83 1.38 4.32 -12.72
CA ARG A 83 1.53 4.27 -14.17
C ARG A 83 0.44 5.06 -14.88
N ILE A 84 -0.82 4.90 -14.49
CA ILE A 84 -1.93 5.66 -15.08
C ILE A 84 -1.72 7.16 -14.89
N ILE A 85 -1.38 7.59 -13.67
CA ILE A 85 -1.19 9.01 -13.36
C ILE A 85 -0.02 9.59 -14.16
N ILE A 86 1.11 8.86 -14.27
CA ILE A 86 2.25 9.28 -15.07
C ILE A 86 1.87 9.38 -16.55
N LEU A 87 1.10 8.42 -17.08
CA LEU A 87 0.62 8.45 -18.47
C LEU A 87 -0.29 9.66 -18.73
N ILE A 88 -1.15 10.01 -17.77
CA ILE A 88 -2.00 11.19 -17.86
C ILE A 88 -1.14 12.46 -17.85
N ILE A 89 -0.20 12.58 -16.91
CA ILE A 89 0.71 13.75 -16.83
C ILE A 89 1.54 13.90 -18.09
N ALA A 90 2.00 12.80 -18.70
CA ALA A 90 2.81 12.83 -19.91
C ALA A 90 2.05 13.29 -21.17
N ARG A 91 0.72 13.35 -21.12
CA ARG A 91 -0.13 13.87 -22.22
C ARG A 91 -0.32 15.39 -22.16
N PHE A 92 0.12 16.04 -21.08
CA PHE A 92 0.08 17.50 -20.89
C PHE A 92 1.49 18.08 -20.97
#